data_AF-A0AAW5N6M8-F1
#
_entry.id   AF-A0AAW5N6M8-F1
#
_cell.length_a   1.000
_cell.length_b   1.000
_cell.length_c   1.000
_cell.angle_alpha   90.00
_cell.angle_beta   90.00
_cell.angle_gamma   90.00
#
_symmetry.space_group_name_H-M   'P 1'
#
loop_
_entity.id
_entity.type
_entity.pdbx_description
1 polymer ?
#
loop_
_entity_poly.entity_id
_entity_poly.type
_entity_poly.pdbx_seq_one_letter_code
_entity_poly.pdbx_strand_id
1 'polypeptide(L)' 'TLTNEQWQQVTAELHDRMMETVFFALDDAEQLFAHHQPTPVTSVDLLGQGRQALIDANLRLGLALAEDEIDYLQDAFT' A
#
# COMPACT_ATOMS: atom_id res chain seq x y z
N THR A 1 16.63 30.94 13.90
CA THR A 1 15.70 29.79 13.82
C THR A 1 15.97 29.07 12.52
N LEU A 2 16.01 27.73 12.53
CA LEU A 2 16.19 26.94 11.31
C LEU A 2 14.96 27.09 10.40
N THR A 3 15.16 27.04 9.09
CA THR A 3 14.05 26.97 8.12
C THR A 3 13.41 25.58 8.14
N ASN A 4 12.20 25.44 7.58
CA ASN A 4 11.53 24.15 7.49
C ASN A 4 12.34 23.12 6.67
N GLU A 5 13.00 23.56 5.61
CA GLU A 5 13.88 22.71 4.79
C GLU A 5 15.10 22.22 5.60
N GLN A 6 15.68 23.08 6.43
CA GLN A 6 16.77 22.70 7.33
C GLN A 6 16.30 21.72 8.40
N TRP A 7 15.08 21.87 8.93
CA TRP A 7 14.50 20.89 9.85
C TRP A 7 14.33 19.52 9.20
N GLN A 8 13.88 19.46 7.95
CA GLN A 8 13.76 18.18 7.22
C GLN A 8 15.11 17.47 7.06
N GLN A 9 16.17 18.22 6.73
CA GLN A 9 17.54 17.70 6.64
C GLN A 9 18.01 17.15 7.99
N VAL A 10 17.78 17.89 9.08
CA VAL A 10 18.14 17.43 10.43
C VAL A 10 17.39 16.16 10.79
N THR A 11 16.08 16.10 10.56
CA THR A 11 15.30 14.90 10.88
C THR A 11 15.73 13.70 10.08
N ALA A 12 16.12 13.86 8.80
CA ALA A 12 16.57 12.78 7.93
C ALA A 12 17.85 12.09 8.44
N GLU A 13 18.72 12.80 9.15
CA GLU A 13 19.95 12.23 9.74
C GLU A 13 19.70 11.52 11.10
N LEU A 14 18.54 11.73 11.71
CA LEU A 14 18.22 11.26 13.06
C LEU A 14 17.37 9.99 13.11
N HIS A 15 16.95 9.47 11.97
CA HIS A 15 16.14 8.25 11.90
C HIS A 15 16.42 7.46 10.61
N ASP A 16 16.17 6.16 10.64
CA ASP A 16 16.13 5.34 9.43
C ASP A 16 14.76 5.46 8.75
N ARG A 17 14.72 6.11 7.60
CA ARG A 17 13.51 6.27 6.78
C ARG A 17 12.80 4.97 6.39
N MET A 18 13.46 3.82 6.44
CA MET A 18 12.88 2.53 6.10
C MET A 18 12.07 1.92 7.24
N MET A 19 12.32 2.34 8.49
CA MET A 19 11.82 1.66 9.69
C MET A 19 11.23 2.61 10.74
N GLU A 20 11.64 3.88 10.75
CA GLU A 20 11.35 4.83 11.82
C GLU A 20 10.60 6.06 11.28
N THR A 21 9.97 6.80 12.18
CA THR A 21 9.30 8.07 11.87
C THR A 21 9.59 9.09 12.97
N VAL A 22 9.60 10.38 12.62
CA VAL A 22 9.91 11.47 13.55
C VAL A 22 8.63 12.16 14.00
N PHE A 23 8.41 12.18 15.31
CA PHE A 23 7.32 12.92 15.96
C PHE A 23 7.85 14.15 16.70
N PHE A 24 7.03 15.20 16.79
CA PHE A 24 7.40 16.46 17.44
C PHE A 24 6.77 16.62 18.83
N ALA A 25 5.78 15.79 19.18
CA ALA A 25 5.24 15.64 20.52
C ALA A 25 5.24 14.16 20.95
N LEU A 26 5.36 13.92 22.26
CA LEU A 26 5.29 12.55 22.80
C LEU A 26 3.90 11.92 22.62
N ASP A 27 2.85 12.73 22.68
CA ASP A 27 1.46 12.30 22.50
C ASP A 27 1.21 11.75 21.08
N ASP A 28 2.00 12.15 20.08
CA ASP A 28 1.88 11.62 18.71
C ASP A 28 2.20 10.12 18.63
N ALA A 29 2.93 9.58 19.62
CA ALA A 29 3.27 8.16 19.70
C ALA A 29 2.04 7.26 19.93
N GLU A 30 0.89 7.82 20.33
CA GLU A 30 -0.38 7.09 20.40
C GLU A 30 -0.76 6.45 19.04
N GLN A 31 -0.32 7.05 17.92
CA GLN A 31 -0.54 6.51 16.57
C GLN A 31 0.05 5.10 16.38
N LEU A 32 1.12 4.77 17.11
CA LEU A 32 1.73 3.43 17.07
C LEU A 32 0.82 2.35 17.68
N PHE A 33 -0.14 2.73 18.51
CA PHE A 33 -1.05 1.83 19.22
C PHE A 33 -2.50 1.89 18.71
N ALA A 34 -2.69 2.49 17.53
CA ALA A 34 -4.00 2.61 16.90
C ALA A 34 -4.62 1.23 16.62
N HIS A 35 -5.83 1.02 17.15
CA HIS A 35 -6.58 -0.21 16.92
C HIS A 35 -7.27 -0.15 15.56
N HIS A 36 -6.90 -1.08 14.68
CA HIS A 36 -7.52 -1.22 13.37
C HIS A 36 -8.48 -2.41 13.38
N GLN A 37 -9.66 -2.23 12.77
CA GLN A 37 -10.58 -3.34 12.56
C GLN A 37 -10.07 -4.26 11.44
N PRO A 38 -10.42 -5.56 11.45
CA PRO A 38 -10.07 -6.47 10.38
C PRO A 38 -10.58 -5.97 9.01
N THR A 39 -9.67 -5.89 8.03
CA THR A 39 -10.04 -5.53 6.67
C THR A 39 -10.77 -6.70 6.01
N PRO A 40 -11.97 -6.50 5.43
CA PRO A 40 -12.71 -7.56 4.75
C PRO A 40 -12.01 -8.00 3.46
N VAL A 41 -12.33 -9.22 3.02
CA VAL A 41 -11.88 -9.71 1.71
C VAL A 41 -12.42 -8.83 0.59
N THR A 42 -11.61 -8.62 -0.45
CA THR A 42 -12.00 -7.90 -1.66
C THR A 42 -12.10 -8.88 -2.83
N SER A 43 -13.27 -8.94 -3.48
CA SER A 43 -13.47 -9.75 -4.67
C SER A 43 -13.12 -8.95 -5.94
N VAL A 44 -12.58 -9.63 -6.94
CA VAL A 44 -12.36 -9.06 -8.29
C VAL A 44 -13.56 -9.46 -9.16
N ASP A 45 -14.22 -8.48 -9.76
CA ASP A 45 -15.46 -8.68 -10.53
C ASP A 45 -15.20 -9.20 -11.94
N LEU A 46 -14.78 -10.46 -12.04
CA LEU A 46 -14.53 -11.13 -13.31
C LEU A 46 -15.81 -11.36 -14.12
N LEU A 47 -16.94 -11.61 -13.45
CA LEU A 47 -18.21 -11.91 -14.12
C LEU A 47 -18.84 -10.66 -14.76
N GLY A 48 -18.71 -9.49 -14.12
CA GLY A 48 -19.26 -8.23 -14.63
C GLY A 48 -18.32 -7.48 -15.58
N GLN A 49 -17.01 -7.59 -15.38
CA GLN A 49 -16.01 -6.78 -16.11
C GLN A 49 -15.04 -7.62 -16.96
N GLY A 50 -15.16 -8.95 -16.92
CA GLY A 50 -14.34 -9.87 -17.70
C GLY A 50 -12.85 -9.71 -17.41
N ARG A 51 -12.03 -10.00 -18.42
CA ARG A 51 -10.55 -9.92 -18.38
C ARG A 51 -10.02 -8.62 -17.79
N GLN A 52 -10.70 -7.50 -18.02
CA GLN A 52 -10.25 -6.19 -17.57
C GLN A 52 -10.15 -6.12 -16.04
N ALA A 53 -11.03 -6.81 -15.33
CA ALA A 53 -10.99 -6.89 -13.87
C ALA A 53 -9.66 -7.47 -13.36
N LEU A 54 -9.12 -8.47 -14.06
CA LEU A 54 -7.85 -9.12 -13.71
C LEU A 54 -6.65 -8.26 -14.09
N ILE A 55 -6.70 -7.52 -15.19
CA ILE A 55 -5.64 -6.57 -15.58
C ILE A 55 -5.52 -5.47 -14.52
N ASP A 56 -6.66 -4.90 -14.11
CA ASP A 56 -6.69 -3.83 -13.10
C ASP A 56 -6.24 -4.35 -11.73
N ALA A 57 -6.64 -5.57 -11.36
CA ALA A 57 -6.17 -6.22 -10.15
C ALA A 57 -4.66 -6.51 -10.19
N ASN A 58 -4.13 -6.96 -11.33
CA ASN A 58 -2.70 -7.24 -11.53
C ASN A 58 -1.85 -5.98 -11.26
N LEU A 59 -2.27 -4.84 -11.82
CA LEU A 59 -1.56 -3.58 -11.63
C LEU A 59 -1.69 -3.05 -10.20
N ARG A 60 -2.92 -3.06 -9.65
CA ARG A 60 -3.19 -2.51 -8.31
C ARG A 60 -2.53 -3.30 -7.19
N LEU A 61 -2.51 -4.63 -7.32
CA LEU A 61 -1.95 -5.53 -6.30
C LEU A 61 -0.49 -5.92 -6.59
N GLY A 62 0.05 -5.51 -7.74
CA GLY A 62 1.43 -5.83 -8.13
C GLY A 62 1.66 -7.34 -8.31
N LEU A 63 0.70 -8.06 -8.91
CA LEU A 63 0.74 -9.52 -9.00
C LEU A 63 1.78 -10.04 -10.01
N ALA A 64 2.27 -9.15 -10.90
CA ALA A 64 3.26 -9.45 -11.92
C ALA A 64 2.86 -10.60 -12.86
N LEU A 65 1.56 -10.73 -13.14
CA LEU A 65 1.03 -11.78 -14.03
C LEU A 65 1.40 -11.50 -15.48
N ALA A 66 1.82 -12.56 -16.17
CA ALA A 66 1.95 -12.61 -17.62
C ALA A 66 0.56 -12.74 -18.29
N GLU A 67 0.50 -12.51 -19.61
CA GLU A 67 -0.76 -12.53 -20.35
C GLU A 67 -1.43 -13.91 -20.32
N ASP A 68 -0.65 -14.98 -20.42
CA ASP A 68 -1.12 -16.36 -20.36
C ASP A 68 -1.63 -16.76 -18.97
N GLU A 69 -1.05 -16.20 -17.90
CA GLU A 69 -1.54 -16.39 -16.53
C GLU A 69 -2.87 -15.67 -16.29
N ILE A 70 -3.06 -14.48 -16.88
CA ILE A 70 -4.34 -13.77 -16.83
C ILE A 70 -5.42 -14.56 -17.56
N ASP A 71 -5.10 -15.09 -18.74
CA ASP A 71 -6.03 -15.89 -19.53
C ASP A 71 -6.38 -17.21 -18.79
N TYR A 72 -5.38 -17.86 -18.18
CA TYR A 72 -5.60 -19.04 -17.32
C TYR A 72 -6.53 -18.74 -16.14
N LEU A 73 -6.32 -17.62 -15.43
CA LEU A 73 -7.17 -17.23 -14.31
C LEU A 73 -8.58 -16.85 -14.78
N GLN A 74 -8.70 -16.20 -15.93
CA GLN A 74 -10.00 -15.93 -16.51
C GLN A 74 -10.75 -17.25 -16.77
N ASP A 75 -10.14 -18.20 -17.46
CA ASP A 75 -10.76 -19.49 -17.78
C ASP A 75 -11.09 -20.32 -16.53
N ALA A 76 -10.32 -20.19 -15.45
CA ALA A 76 -10.54 -20.93 -14.21
C ALA A 76 -11.74 -20.43 -13.38
N PHE A 77 -12.11 -19.15 -13.53
CA PHE A 77 -13.11 -18.48 -12.68
C PHE A 77 -14.35 -17.98 -13.46
N THR A 78 -14.45 -18.29 -14.76
CA THR A 78 -15.60 -17.98 -15.64
C THR A 78 -16.37 -19.26 -16.00
#